data_AF-A0A2A6LG82-F1
#
_entry.id   AF-A0A2A6LG82-F1
#
_cell.length_a   1.000
_cell.length_b   1.000
_cell.length_c   1.000
_cell.angle_alpha   90.00
_cell.angle_beta   90.00
_cell.angle_gamma   90.00
#
_symmetry.space_group_name_H-M   'P 1'
#
loop_
_entity.id
_entity.type
_entity.pdbx_description
1 polymer ?
#
loop_
_entity_poly.entity_id
_entity_poly.type
_entity_poly.pdbx_seq_one_letter_code
_entity_poly.pdbx_strand_id
1 'polypeptide(L)'
;MVISRAIKSFWQDSSGASLVEALLTFPIVMLVFAAFIEFGYAMSQWNQTVKALQYGARLAAVSDPLTTNFDAVFPIEAADPLNNGKAAPNDATISSTCGPALANCTAALNRIVRGSDGLCQAGTDPYPGICDLNWRIQPQNLMVTYQRSGLGYWGRPDGPVLTMRLEVRDITFDLPILGGLLGLNDITVPAHPVTITTEDLKTCSTC
;
A
#
# COMPACT_ATOMS: atom_id res chain seq x y z
N MET A 1 31.60 65.78 18.79
CA MET A 1 32.70 64.99 18.19
C MET A 1 32.77 63.54 18.70
N VAL A 2 32.47 63.26 19.98
CA VAL A 2 32.48 61.89 20.54
C VAL A 2 31.35 61.01 19.98
N ILE A 3 30.14 61.57 19.81
CA ILE A 3 28.96 60.86 19.29
C ILE A 3 29.17 60.38 17.83
N SER A 4 29.75 61.23 16.97
CA SER A 4 30.01 60.86 15.57
C SER A 4 31.09 59.78 15.42
N ARG A 5 32.06 59.71 16.34
CA ARG A 5 33.05 58.63 16.39
C ARG A 5 32.45 57.31 16.88
N ALA A 6 31.59 57.36 17.90
CA ALA A 6 30.91 56.18 18.42
C ALA A 6 29.98 55.53 17.38
N ILE A 7 29.23 56.36 16.63
CA ILE A 7 28.37 55.87 15.54
C ILE A 7 29.23 55.24 14.42
N LYS A 8 30.36 55.86 14.05
CA LYS A 8 31.24 55.33 13.01
C LYS A 8 31.92 54.01 13.44
N SER A 9 32.28 53.89 14.71
CA SER A 9 32.81 52.67 15.32
C SER A 9 31.77 51.54 15.32
N PHE A 10 30.51 51.84 15.63
CA PHE A 10 29.42 50.85 15.63
C PHE A 10 29.09 50.36 14.23
N TRP A 11 29.08 51.24 13.22
CA TRP A 11 28.89 50.86 11.81
C TRP A 11 30.05 50.08 11.21
N GLN A 12 31.23 50.15 11.82
CA GLN A 12 32.42 49.39 11.41
C GLN A 12 32.62 48.12 12.25
N ASP A 13 31.76 47.87 13.24
CA ASP A 13 31.88 46.73 14.12
C ASP A 13 31.39 45.46 13.43
N SER A 14 32.31 44.54 13.16
CA SER A 14 32.03 43.21 12.58
C SER A 14 31.98 42.11 13.64
N SER A 15 32.03 42.48 14.92
CA SER A 15 31.96 41.53 16.04
C SER A 15 30.59 40.85 16.03
N GLY A 16 30.59 39.52 15.82
CA GLY A 16 29.36 38.73 15.70
C GLY A 16 28.94 38.38 14.28
N ALA A 17 29.67 38.84 13.24
CA ALA A 17 29.42 38.42 11.86
C ALA A 17 29.48 36.88 11.71
N SER A 18 30.48 36.24 12.33
CA SER A 18 30.61 34.77 12.36
C SER A 18 29.44 34.07 13.06
N LEU A 19 28.86 34.69 14.09
CA LEU A 19 27.67 34.16 14.76
C LEU A 19 26.46 34.22 13.83
N VAL A 20 26.27 35.34 13.11
CA VAL A 20 25.17 35.50 12.13
C VAL A 20 25.32 34.52 10.97
N GLU A 21 26.54 34.36 10.44
CA GLU A 21 26.83 33.38 9.38
C GLU A 21 26.54 31.94 9.85
N ALA A 22 26.96 31.58 11.07
CA ALA A 22 26.63 30.28 11.65
C ALA A 22 25.12 30.11 11.83
N LEU A 23 24.41 31.15 12.28
CA LEU A 23 22.97 31.09 12.54
C LEU A 23 22.14 30.97 11.24
N LEU A 24 22.67 31.48 10.12
CA LEU A 24 22.08 31.33 8.79
C LEU A 24 22.44 29.98 8.14
N THR A 25 23.68 29.54 8.26
CA THR A 25 24.16 28.30 7.60
C THR A 25 23.71 27.04 8.31
N PHE A 26 23.68 27.05 9.66
CA PHE A 26 23.27 25.92 10.47
C PHE A 26 21.89 25.34 10.12
N PRO A 27 20.79 26.14 10.05
CA PRO A 27 19.48 25.60 9.70
C PRO A 27 19.44 25.04 8.27
N ILE A 28 20.19 25.63 7.33
CA ILE A 28 20.28 25.13 5.94
C ILE A 28 20.96 23.75 5.92
N VAL A 29 22.08 23.61 6.62
CA VAL A 29 22.81 22.34 6.71
C VAL A 29 21.95 21.27 7.39
N MET A 30 21.24 21.64 8.47
CA MET A 30 20.32 20.72 9.15
C MET A 30 19.16 20.29 8.26
N LEU A 31 18.59 21.20 7.47
CA LEU A 31 17.53 20.88 6.51
C LEU A 31 18.03 19.90 5.45
N VAL A 32 19.26 20.09 4.93
CA VAL A 32 19.86 19.16 3.96
C VAL A 32 20.05 17.77 4.56
N PHE A 33 20.54 17.65 5.80
CA PHE A 33 20.66 16.35 6.47
C PHE A 33 19.30 15.70 6.72
N ALA A 34 18.31 16.47 7.20
CA ALA A 34 16.95 15.98 7.36
C ALA A 34 16.38 15.49 6.02
N ALA A 35 16.61 16.23 4.93
CA ALA A 35 16.20 15.85 3.58
C ALA A 35 16.76 14.49 3.16
N PHE A 36 18.06 14.25 3.35
CA PHE A 36 18.67 12.97 2.99
C PHE A 36 18.16 11.80 3.83
N ILE A 37 18.06 11.99 5.15
CA ILE A 37 17.59 10.93 6.07
C ILE A 37 16.14 10.58 5.76
N GLU A 38 15.27 11.57 5.65
CA GLU A 38 13.84 11.34 5.44
C GLU A 38 13.53 10.88 4.02
N PHE A 39 14.30 11.28 3.01
CA PHE A 39 14.18 10.71 1.68
C PHE A 39 14.53 9.20 1.69
N GLY A 40 15.60 8.82 2.38
CA GLY A 40 15.95 7.41 2.57
C GLY A 40 14.85 6.64 3.31
N TYR A 41 14.27 7.25 4.35
CA TYR A 41 13.15 6.68 5.09
C TYR A 41 11.90 6.54 4.19
N ALA A 42 11.55 7.55 3.40
CA ALA A 42 10.45 7.50 2.44
C ALA A 42 10.65 6.38 1.40
N MET A 43 11.86 6.18 0.89
CA MET A 43 12.16 5.08 -0.02
C MET A 43 12.02 3.70 0.67
N SER A 44 12.40 3.59 1.95
CA SER A 44 12.15 2.38 2.74
C SER A 44 10.65 2.11 2.90
N GLN A 45 9.89 3.14 3.27
CA GLN A 45 8.43 3.08 3.39
C GLN A 45 7.76 2.62 2.09
N TRP A 46 8.22 3.14 0.94
CA TRP A 46 7.75 2.75 -0.38
C TRP A 46 7.99 1.26 -0.63
N ASN A 47 9.22 0.79 -0.42
CA ASN A 47 9.58 -0.61 -0.64
C ASN A 47 8.81 -1.57 0.27
N GLN A 48 8.58 -1.19 1.54
CA GLN A 48 7.76 -1.95 2.47
C GLN A 48 6.33 -2.10 1.95
N THR A 49 5.71 -1.03 1.44
CA THR A 49 4.38 -1.08 0.82
C THR A 49 4.34 -2.05 -0.36
N VAL A 50 5.31 -1.97 -1.29
CA VAL A 50 5.36 -2.87 -2.45
C VAL A 50 5.49 -4.34 -2.03
N LYS A 51 6.33 -4.63 -1.03
CA LYS A 51 6.50 -6.00 -0.53
C LYS A 51 5.28 -6.53 0.21
N ALA A 52 4.64 -5.69 1.02
CA ALA A 52 3.39 -6.03 1.69
C ALA A 52 2.29 -6.39 0.69
N LEU A 53 2.18 -5.65 -0.42
CA LEU A 53 1.21 -5.95 -1.49
C LEU A 53 1.57 -7.21 -2.29
N GLN A 54 2.84 -7.44 -2.60
CA GLN A 54 3.27 -8.66 -3.28
C GLN A 54 2.95 -9.91 -2.45
N TYR A 55 3.16 -9.82 -1.15
CA TYR A 55 2.81 -10.87 -0.21
C TYR A 55 1.30 -11.06 -0.11
N GLY A 56 0.57 -9.96 0.12
CA GLY A 56 -0.89 -9.96 0.22
C GLY A 56 -1.60 -10.51 -1.02
N ALA A 57 -1.10 -10.19 -2.22
CA ALA A 57 -1.67 -10.69 -3.48
C ALA A 57 -1.54 -12.22 -3.61
N ARG A 58 -0.41 -12.79 -3.18
CA ARG A 58 -0.22 -14.26 -3.16
C ARG A 58 -1.15 -14.92 -2.15
N LEU A 59 -1.27 -14.34 -0.94
CA LEU A 59 -2.17 -14.84 0.07
C LEU A 59 -3.63 -14.77 -0.40
N ALA A 60 -4.01 -13.67 -1.06
CA ALA A 60 -5.34 -13.48 -1.63
C ALA A 60 -5.65 -14.45 -2.77
N ALA A 61 -4.67 -14.80 -3.62
CA ALA A 61 -4.87 -15.70 -4.76
C ALA A 61 -5.30 -17.12 -4.37
N VAL A 62 -4.95 -17.56 -3.16
CA VAL A 62 -5.27 -18.89 -2.60
C VAL A 62 -6.41 -18.86 -1.57
N SER A 63 -6.74 -17.70 -1.03
CA SER A 63 -7.78 -17.55 0.01
C SER A 63 -9.18 -17.49 -0.60
N ASP A 64 -10.21 -17.61 0.24
CA ASP A 64 -11.60 -17.39 -0.17
C ASP A 64 -11.80 -16.05 -0.91
N PRO A 65 -12.79 -15.96 -1.81
CA PRO A 65 -13.00 -14.77 -2.60
C PRO A 65 -13.31 -13.54 -1.74
N LEU A 66 -12.74 -12.41 -2.15
CA LEU A 66 -12.79 -11.17 -1.36
C LEU A 66 -14.00 -10.31 -1.68
N THR A 67 -14.82 -10.70 -2.65
CA THR A 67 -16.02 -9.96 -3.08
C THR A 67 -17.30 -10.69 -2.67
N THR A 68 -18.30 -9.99 -2.13
CA THR A 68 -19.53 -10.62 -1.62
C THR A 68 -20.42 -11.21 -2.72
N ASN A 69 -20.31 -10.71 -3.94
CA ASN A 69 -21.06 -11.15 -5.11
C ASN A 69 -20.27 -12.10 -6.03
N PHE A 70 -19.22 -12.75 -5.53
CA PHE A 70 -18.26 -13.49 -6.35
C PHE A 70 -18.90 -14.53 -7.26
N ASP A 71 -19.69 -15.46 -6.71
CA ASP A 71 -20.29 -16.58 -7.48
C ASP A 71 -21.30 -16.11 -8.53
N ALA A 72 -21.96 -14.97 -8.29
CA ALA A 72 -22.89 -14.39 -9.25
C ALA A 72 -22.17 -13.78 -10.47
N VAL A 73 -20.98 -13.23 -10.27
CA VAL A 73 -20.15 -12.62 -11.34
C VAL A 73 -19.30 -13.68 -12.05
N PHE A 74 -18.77 -14.64 -11.28
CA PHE A 74 -17.89 -15.69 -11.75
C PHE A 74 -18.47 -17.07 -11.44
N PRO A 75 -19.56 -17.48 -12.11
CA PRO A 75 -20.11 -18.81 -11.93
C PRO A 75 -19.07 -19.86 -12.31
N ILE A 76 -19.04 -20.95 -11.56
CA ILE A 76 -18.17 -22.10 -11.82
C ILE A 76 -18.70 -22.88 -13.02
N GLU A 77 -20.01 -23.09 -13.07
CA GLU A 77 -20.70 -23.84 -14.12
C GLU A 77 -21.08 -22.93 -15.29
N ALA A 78 -21.05 -23.48 -16.50
CA ALA A 78 -21.59 -22.78 -17.66
C ALA A 78 -23.13 -22.71 -17.57
N ALA A 79 -23.72 -21.64 -18.13
CA ALA A 79 -25.18 -21.50 -18.20
C ALA A 79 -25.85 -22.65 -18.99
N ASP A 80 -25.16 -23.16 -20.01
CA ASP A 80 -25.48 -24.42 -20.66
C ASP A 80 -24.50 -25.51 -20.17
N PRO A 81 -24.98 -26.52 -19.43
CA PRO A 81 -24.14 -27.58 -18.85
C PRO A 81 -23.30 -28.36 -19.86
N LEU A 82 -23.69 -28.38 -21.15
CA LEU A 82 -22.89 -29.02 -22.21
C LEU A 82 -21.57 -28.30 -22.50
N ASN A 83 -21.39 -27.10 -21.97
CA ASN A 83 -20.15 -26.34 -22.08
C ASN A 83 -19.20 -26.54 -20.90
N ASN A 84 -19.59 -27.34 -19.89
CA ASN A 84 -18.66 -27.76 -18.84
C ASN A 84 -17.50 -28.56 -19.44
N GLY A 85 -16.28 -28.29 -18.96
CA GLY A 85 -15.04 -28.81 -19.54
C GLY A 85 -14.50 -27.99 -20.73
N LYS A 86 -15.27 -27.05 -21.29
CA LYS A 86 -14.75 -26.11 -22.30
C LYS A 86 -14.03 -24.95 -21.63
N ALA A 87 -13.08 -24.35 -22.38
CA ALA A 87 -12.34 -23.17 -21.93
C ALA A 87 -13.30 -22.03 -21.53
N ALA A 88 -13.02 -21.40 -20.40
CA ALA A 88 -13.73 -20.21 -19.98
C ALA A 88 -13.41 -19.04 -20.94
N PRO A 89 -14.39 -18.22 -21.35
CA PRO A 89 -14.15 -17.12 -22.29
C PRO A 89 -13.23 -16.07 -21.66
N ASN A 90 -12.34 -15.50 -22.47
CA ASN A 90 -11.55 -14.34 -22.10
C ASN A 90 -12.43 -13.09 -22.24
N ASP A 91 -12.95 -12.60 -21.12
CA ASP A 91 -13.79 -11.41 -21.10
C ASP A 91 -13.40 -10.47 -19.97
N ALA A 92 -12.54 -9.51 -20.30
CA ALA A 92 -12.06 -8.49 -19.38
C ALA A 92 -13.17 -7.57 -18.84
N THR A 93 -14.35 -7.53 -19.47
CA THR A 93 -15.47 -6.69 -19.03
C THR A 93 -16.15 -7.27 -17.79
N ILE A 94 -16.02 -8.57 -17.56
CA ILE A 94 -16.53 -9.25 -16.37
C ILE A 94 -15.51 -9.06 -15.25
N SER A 95 -15.86 -8.18 -14.31
CA SER A 95 -15.03 -7.87 -13.16
C SER A 95 -15.85 -7.77 -11.88
N SER A 96 -15.23 -8.08 -10.75
CA SER A 96 -15.78 -7.79 -9.43
C SER A 96 -14.71 -7.13 -8.57
N THR A 97 -15.06 -6.02 -7.93
CA THR A 97 -14.12 -5.23 -7.15
C THR A 97 -14.60 -5.11 -5.71
N CYS A 98 -13.72 -5.44 -4.77
CA CYS A 98 -13.82 -5.07 -3.36
C CYS A 98 -12.94 -3.82 -3.17
N GLY A 99 -13.49 -2.76 -2.59
CA GLY A 99 -12.91 -1.42 -2.71
C GLY A 99 -13.05 -0.55 -1.46
N PRO A 100 -12.62 0.73 -1.57
CA PRO A 100 -12.35 1.59 -0.43
C PRO A 100 -13.57 1.75 0.48
N ALA A 101 -13.31 1.88 1.77
CA ALA A 101 -14.30 1.77 2.84
C ALA A 101 -15.01 0.40 2.93
N LEU A 102 -14.34 -0.69 2.50
CA LEU A 102 -14.84 -2.08 2.57
C LEU A 102 -16.08 -2.34 1.70
N ALA A 103 -16.28 -1.54 0.64
CA ALA A 103 -17.39 -1.71 -0.28
C ALA A 103 -17.25 -3.04 -1.05
N ASN A 104 -18.32 -3.85 -1.06
CA ASN A 104 -18.36 -5.16 -1.71
C ASN A 104 -17.28 -6.14 -1.21
N CYS A 105 -16.75 -5.93 0.00
CA CYS A 105 -15.69 -6.76 0.58
C CYS A 105 -16.24 -7.81 1.54
N THR A 106 -15.65 -9.00 1.54
CA THR A 106 -15.94 -10.05 2.54
C THR A 106 -15.06 -9.90 3.77
N ALA A 107 -15.41 -10.60 4.86
CA ALA A 107 -14.58 -10.65 6.07
C ALA A 107 -13.20 -11.29 5.84
N ALA A 108 -13.03 -12.06 4.74
CA ALA A 108 -11.76 -12.67 4.37
C ALA A 108 -10.67 -11.62 4.07
N LEU A 109 -11.03 -10.41 3.63
CA LEU A 109 -10.05 -9.34 3.44
C LEU A 109 -9.34 -8.98 4.76
N ASN A 110 -10.07 -8.94 5.88
CA ASN A 110 -9.48 -8.63 7.18
C ASN A 110 -8.46 -9.71 7.59
N ARG A 111 -8.69 -10.97 7.24
CA ARG A 111 -7.79 -12.09 7.51
C ARG A 111 -6.50 -12.01 6.70
N ILE A 112 -6.57 -11.51 5.46
CA ILE A 112 -5.39 -11.28 4.61
C ILE A 112 -4.58 -10.09 5.14
N VAL A 113 -5.27 -9.05 5.62
CA VAL A 113 -4.60 -7.87 6.15
C VAL A 113 -3.93 -8.16 7.48
N ARG A 114 -4.62 -8.80 8.42
CA ARG A 114 -4.19 -8.99 9.82
C ARG A 114 -3.53 -10.33 10.14
N GLY A 115 -3.28 -11.18 9.16
CA GLY A 115 -2.66 -12.48 9.43
C GLY A 115 -3.57 -13.40 10.25
N SER A 116 -2.99 -14.48 10.78
CA SER A 116 -3.69 -15.55 11.49
C SER A 116 -4.01 -15.24 12.94
N ASP A 117 -3.21 -14.39 13.58
CA ASP A 117 -3.46 -13.92 14.94
C ASP A 117 -4.49 -12.78 15.00
N GLY A 118 -4.81 -12.17 13.85
CA GLY A 118 -5.76 -11.08 13.73
C GLY A 118 -5.24 -9.75 14.30
N LEU A 119 -3.93 -9.64 14.50
CA LEU A 119 -3.23 -8.46 14.98
C LEU A 119 -2.37 -7.86 13.86
N CYS A 120 -1.86 -6.65 14.07
CA CYS A 120 -0.92 -5.99 13.15
C CYS A 120 0.39 -5.80 13.90
N GLN A 121 1.11 -6.89 14.09
CA GLN A 121 2.33 -6.95 14.87
C GLN A 121 3.40 -7.82 14.20
N ALA A 122 4.50 -7.18 13.81
CA ALA A 122 5.62 -7.86 13.18
C ALA A 122 6.23 -8.95 14.10
N GLY A 123 6.43 -10.15 13.53
CA GLY A 123 7.32 -11.18 14.09
C GLY A 123 6.71 -12.15 15.10
N THR A 124 5.42 -12.03 15.43
CA THR A 124 4.72 -12.99 16.32
C THR A 124 3.90 -14.04 15.58
N ASP A 125 3.43 -13.72 14.38
CA ASP A 125 2.55 -14.59 13.60
C ASP A 125 3.34 -15.52 12.66
N PRO A 126 3.15 -16.85 12.72
CA PRO A 126 3.66 -17.79 11.72
C PRO A 126 3.12 -17.54 10.29
N TYR A 127 1.94 -16.93 10.18
CA TYR A 127 1.25 -16.62 8.92
C TYR A 127 0.89 -15.14 8.87
N PRO A 128 1.90 -14.26 8.74
CA PRO A 128 1.70 -12.82 8.83
C PRO A 128 0.75 -12.30 7.76
N GLY A 129 0.06 -11.20 8.06
CA GLY A 129 -0.74 -10.44 7.13
C GLY A 129 0.02 -9.32 6.44
N ILE A 130 -0.70 -8.56 5.63
CA ILE A 130 -0.19 -7.34 4.99
C ILE A 130 0.25 -6.30 6.04
N CYS A 131 -0.50 -6.13 7.13
CA CYS A 131 -0.21 -5.10 8.12
C CYS A 131 0.97 -5.46 9.05
N ASP A 132 1.39 -6.72 9.13
CA ASP A 132 2.61 -7.11 9.85
C ASP A 132 3.88 -6.66 9.11
N LEU A 133 3.79 -6.55 7.78
CA LEU A 133 4.86 -6.04 6.92
C LEU A 133 4.82 -4.51 6.83
N ASN A 134 3.63 -3.93 6.76
CA ASN A 134 3.43 -2.49 6.79
C ASN A 134 2.17 -2.12 7.56
N TRP A 135 2.35 -1.72 8.81
CA TRP A 135 1.29 -1.37 9.76
C TRP A 135 0.37 -0.23 9.30
N ARG A 136 0.80 0.59 8.33
CA ARG A 136 0.00 1.69 7.78
C ARG A 136 -1.07 1.22 6.80
N ILE A 137 -0.97 0.00 6.28
CA ILE A 137 -1.97 -0.55 5.38
C ILE A 137 -3.13 -1.10 6.22
N GLN A 138 -4.29 -0.45 6.13
CA GLN A 138 -5.52 -0.94 6.73
C GLN A 138 -6.43 -1.58 5.66
N PRO A 139 -7.42 -2.41 6.04
CA PRO A 139 -8.35 -3.01 5.09
C PRO A 139 -9.07 -2.00 4.20
N GLN A 140 -9.32 -0.79 4.70
CA GLN A 140 -10.00 0.29 3.97
C GLN A 140 -9.13 0.90 2.86
N ASN A 141 -7.81 0.77 2.95
CA ASN A 141 -6.85 1.26 1.97
C ASN A 141 -6.69 0.31 0.78
N LEU A 142 -7.21 -0.91 0.86
CA LEU A 142 -7.02 -1.91 -0.18
C LEU A 142 -8.17 -1.91 -1.17
N MET A 143 -7.81 -2.15 -2.44
CA MET A 143 -8.75 -2.44 -3.49
C MET A 143 -8.31 -3.70 -4.23
N VAL A 144 -9.22 -4.66 -4.31
CA VAL A 144 -9.02 -5.95 -4.97
C VAL A 144 -9.96 -6.00 -6.14
N THR A 145 -9.43 -6.18 -7.34
CA THR A 145 -10.20 -6.37 -8.57
C THR A 145 -9.97 -7.78 -9.07
N TYR A 146 -11.04 -8.56 -9.22
CA TYR A 146 -11.05 -9.81 -9.98
C TYR A 146 -11.53 -9.55 -11.39
N GLN A 147 -10.89 -10.19 -12.36
CA GLN A 147 -11.26 -10.09 -13.77
C GLN A 147 -11.15 -11.46 -14.44
N ARG A 148 -12.05 -11.76 -15.37
CA ARG A 148 -11.98 -13.02 -16.12
C ARG A 148 -10.74 -13.02 -17.02
N SER A 149 -9.91 -14.04 -16.85
CA SER A 149 -8.59 -14.14 -17.49
C SER A 149 -8.62 -14.87 -18.85
N GLY A 150 -9.67 -15.65 -19.11
CA GLY A 150 -9.72 -16.60 -20.21
C GLY A 150 -8.91 -17.87 -19.99
N LEU A 151 -8.34 -18.05 -18.80
CA LEU A 151 -7.68 -19.28 -18.38
C LEU A 151 -8.70 -20.22 -17.69
N GLY A 152 -8.40 -21.51 -17.68
CA GLY A 152 -9.24 -22.53 -17.06
C GLY A 152 -10.43 -22.96 -17.91
N TYR A 153 -11.36 -23.68 -17.30
CA TYR A 153 -12.53 -24.29 -17.94
C TYR A 153 -13.75 -24.22 -17.02
N TRP A 154 -14.94 -24.34 -17.59
CA TRP A 154 -16.20 -24.38 -16.84
C TRP A 154 -16.37 -25.70 -16.08
N GLY A 155 -16.86 -25.64 -14.84
CA GLY A 155 -17.04 -26.80 -13.97
C GLY A 155 -15.76 -27.20 -13.24
N ARG A 156 -14.77 -26.30 -13.10
CA ARG A 156 -13.55 -26.57 -12.33
C ARG A 156 -13.89 -26.68 -10.82
N PRO A 157 -13.50 -27.77 -10.13
CA PRO A 157 -13.82 -27.97 -8.71
C PRO A 157 -13.29 -26.88 -7.77
N ASP A 158 -12.07 -26.37 -8.02
CA ASP A 158 -11.45 -25.31 -7.20
C ASP A 158 -11.76 -23.90 -7.74
N GLY A 159 -12.90 -23.73 -8.40
CA GLY A 159 -13.37 -22.43 -8.87
C GLY A 159 -12.69 -21.89 -10.13
N PRO A 160 -13.12 -20.70 -10.59
CA PRO A 160 -12.66 -20.10 -11.84
C PRO A 160 -11.23 -19.55 -11.73
N VAL A 161 -10.47 -19.63 -12.83
CA VAL A 161 -9.13 -19.03 -12.92
C VAL A 161 -9.28 -17.58 -13.37
N LEU A 162 -9.02 -16.64 -12.46
CA LEU A 162 -9.19 -15.21 -12.67
C LEU A 162 -7.85 -14.49 -12.61
N THR A 163 -7.81 -13.29 -13.17
CA THR A 163 -6.73 -12.34 -12.93
C THR A 163 -7.16 -11.43 -11.78
N MET A 164 -6.44 -11.51 -10.67
CA MET A 164 -6.62 -10.63 -9.52
C MET A 164 -5.61 -9.47 -9.60
N ARG A 165 -6.08 -8.26 -9.29
CA ARG A 165 -5.27 -7.07 -9.09
C ARG A 165 -5.50 -6.53 -7.68
N LEU A 166 -4.45 -6.50 -6.86
CA LEU A 166 -4.45 -5.91 -5.53
C LEU A 166 -3.73 -4.57 -5.58
N GLU A 167 -4.39 -3.50 -5.14
CA GLU A 167 -3.81 -2.16 -5.06
C GLU A 167 -4.05 -1.52 -3.69
N VAL A 168 -3.21 -0.55 -3.36
CA VAL A 168 -3.33 0.26 -2.14
C VAL A 168 -3.63 1.71 -2.50
N ARG A 169 -4.45 2.36 -1.70
CA ARG A 169 -4.90 3.74 -1.85
C ARG A 169 -4.81 4.48 -0.52
N ASP A 170 -4.61 5.78 -0.59
CA ASP A 170 -4.72 6.69 0.56
C ASP A 170 -3.74 6.38 1.71
N ILE A 171 -2.51 6.00 1.36
CA ILE A 171 -1.40 5.87 2.32
C ILE A 171 -0.42 7.00 2.07
N THR A 172 -0.04 7.71 3.13
CA THR A 172 0.91 8.82 3.08
C THR A 172 2.30 8.42 3.56
N PHE A 173 3.31 9.19 3.13
CA PHE A 173 4.64 9.12 3.72
C PHE A 173 4.64 9.75 5.12
N ASP A 174 5.31 9.08 6.04
CA ASP A 174 5.60 9.63 7.36
C ASP A 174 6.94 10.38 7.30
N LEU A 175 6.89 11.71 7.33
CA LEU A 175 8.04 12.63 7.22
C LEU A 175 8.10 13.54 8.47
N PRO A 176 8.76 13.11 9.56
CA PRO A 176 8.67 13.79 10.86
C PRO A 176 9.11 15.25 10.88
N ILE A 177 10.16 15.61 10.14
CA ILE A 177 10.78 16.94 10.09
C ILE A 177 10.29 17.70 8.86
N LEU A 178 10.45 17.13 7.66
CA LEU A 178 10.09 17.82 6.42
C LEU A 178 8.58 17.93 6.26
N GLY A 179 7.83 16.92 6.70
CA GLY A 179 6.37 16.93 6.65
C GLY A 179 5.78 18.08 7.44
N GLY A 180 6.23 18.26 8.69
CA GLY A 180 5.79 19.37 9.55
C GLY A 180 6.31 20.74 9.12
N LEU A 181 7.57 20.82 8.65
CA LEU A 181 8.20 22.10 8.29
C LEU A 181 7.75 22.63 6.91
N LEU A 182 7.53 21.75 5.94
CA LEU A 182 7.24 22.10 4.55
C LEU A 182 5.80 21.74 4.12
N GLY A 183 4.99 21.16 5.01
CA GLY A 183 3.61 20.78 4.71
C GLY A 183 3.49 19.55 3.81
N LEU A 184 4.43 18.61 3.89
CA LEU A 184 4.49 17.42 3.03
C LEU A 184 3.80 16.18 3.64
N ASN A 185 2.99 16.36 4.69
CA ASN A 185 2.31 15.27 5.40
C ASN A 185 1.26 14.54 4.56
N ASP A 186 0.74 15.20 3.51
CA ASP A 186 -0.32 14.68 2.66
C ASP A 186 0.20 14.02 1.37
N ILE A 187 1.53 13.85 1.23
CA ILE A 187 2.08 13.16 0.06
C ILE A 187 1.76 11.68 0.15
N THR A 188 0.95 11.22 -0.80
CA THR A 188 0.58 9.81 -0.92
C THR A 188 1.68 8.99 -1.55
N VAL A 189 1.88 7.78 -1.02
CA VAL A 189 2.67 6.73 -1.66
C VAL A 189 1.94 6.34 -2.95
N PRO A 190 2.59 6.40 -4.13
CA PRO A 190 1.95 6.02 -5.38
C PRO A 190 1.41 4.59 -5.33
N ALA A 191 0.24 4.39 -5.93
CA ALA A 191 -0.39 3.08 -5.98
C ALA A 191 0.46 2.10 -6.79
N HIS A 192 0.73 0.93 -6.21
CA HIS A 192 1.41 -0.18 -6.89
C HIS A 192 0.47 -1.37 -7.02
N PRO A 193 -0.24 -1.50 -8.15
CA PRO A 193 -1.08 -2.65 -8.38
C PRO A 193 -0.22 -3.90 -8.59
N VAL A 194 -0.46 -4.93 -7.80
CA VAL A 194 0.10 -6.27 -7.99
C VAL A 194 -0.95 -7.11 -8.70
N THR A 195 -0.61 -7.66 -9.85
CA THR A 195 -1.51 -8.51 -10.64
C THR A 195 -1.01 -9.95 -10.62
N ILE A 196 -1.89 -10.89 -10.28
CA ILE A 196 -1.58 -12.33 -10.20
C ILE A 196 -2.79 -13.15 -10.68
N THR A 197 -2.55 -14.35 -11.20
CA THR A 197 -3.61 -15.32 -11.49
C THR A 197 -4.04 -16.02 -10.20
N THR A 198 -5.34 -16.16 -10.01
CA THR A 198 -5.92 -16.88 -8.87
C THR A 198 -5.71 -18.39 -9.04
N GLU A 199 -5.65 -19.11 -7.92
CA GLU A 199 -5.37 -20.56 -7.89
C GLU A 199 -6.58 -21.35 -7.38
N ASP A 200 -6.76 -21.41 -6.06
CA ASP A 200 -7.85 -22.21 -5.43
C ASP A 200 -9.07 -21.36 -5.07
N LEU A 201 -8.88 -20.08 -4.76
CA LEU A 201 -9.95 -19.18 -4.29
C LEU A 201 -10.83 -19.81 -3.19
N LYS A 202 -10.22 -20.61 -2.32
CA LYS A 202 -10.94 -21.36 -1.30
C LYS A 202 -10.01 -21.67 -0.15
N THR A 203 -10.38 -21.24 1.05
CA THR A 203 -9.71 -21.66 2.28
C THR A 203 -10.21 -23.06 2.61
N CYS A 204 -9.33 -24.05 2.73
CA CYS A 204 -9.69 -25.44 3.03
C CYS A 204 -10.68 -25.54 4.21
N SER A 205 -11.85 -26.13 3.98
CA SER A 205 -12.89 -26.31 5.00
C SER A 205 -12.70 -27.55 5.89
N THR A 206 -11.67 -28.37 5.62
CA THR A 206 -11.39 -29.65 6.31
C THR A 206 -9.92 -29.83 6.71
N CYS A 207 -9.17 -28.74 6.87
CA CYS A 207 -7.85 -28.78 7.53
C CYS A 207 -8.00 -28.66 9.05
#